data_AF-A0A445GDE4-F1
#
_entry.id   AF-A0A445GDE4-F1
#
_cell.length_a   1.000
_cell.length_b   1.000
_cell.length_c   1.000
_cell.angle_alpha   90.00
_cell.angle_beta   90.00
_cell.angle_gamma   90.00
#
_symmetry.space_group_name_H-M   'P 1'
#
loop_
_entity.id
_entity.type
_entity.pdbx_description
1 polymer ?
#
loop_
_entity_poly.entity_id
_entity_poly.type
_entity_poly.pdbx_seq_one_letter_code
_entity_poly.pdbx_strand_id
1 'polypeptide(L)'
;MARVKHTPASRKSGKKKAPRASTSTQPSLSSSQSPATRERSRRGRKKMRNRQGTVALREIRHLQRSCELLIPAAPFIRCVKQITNQFSSEVSRWTPEAVVALQE
;
A
#
# COMPACT_ATOMS: atom_id res chain seq x y z
N MET A 1 7.26 16.46 48.43
CA MET A 1 8.66 16.25 48.01
C MET A 1 9.13 14.91 48.55
N ALA A 2 9.44 13.93 47.69
CA ALA A 2 10.21 12.75 48.09
C ALA A 2 10.94 12.20 46.86
N ARG A 3 12.27 12.26 46.93
CA ARG A 3 13.25 11.90 45.91
C ARG A 3 13.76 10.49 46.22
N VAL A 4 13.72 9.57 45.27
CA VAL A 4 14.56 8.37 45.29
C VAL A 4 15.29 8.23 43.96
N LYS A 5 16.58 7.93 44.08
CA LYS A 5 17.68 8.04 43.12
C LYS A 5 18.12 6.65 42.66
N HIS A 6 18.52 6.53 41.38
CA HIS A 6 19.56 5.62 40.81
C HIS A 6 19.29 4.09 40.83
N THR A 7 19.69 3.22 39.89
CA THR A 7 20.65 3.18 38.76
C THR A 7 20.39 1.91 37.90
N PRO A 8 20.83 1.84 36.62
CA PRO A 8 20.70 0.64 35.80
C PRO A 8 21.88 -0.33 36.02
N ALA A 9 21.61 -1.62 36.21
CA ALA A 9 22.63 -2.65 36.32
C ALA A 9 22.62 -3.56 35.09
N SER A 10 23.60 -3.35 34.21
CA SER A 10 24.08 -4.35 33.25
C SER A 10 25.03 -5.31 33.95
N ARG A 11 24.92 -6.63 33.72
CA ARG A 11 26.07 -7.57 33.61
C ARG A 11 25.65 -8.98 33.14
N LYS A 12 26.37 -9.44 32.12
CA LYS A 12 26.44 -10.82 31.57
C LYS A 12 26.99 -11.83 32.59
N SER A 13 26.67 -13.11 32.35
CA SER A 13 27.57 -14.30 32.30
C SER A 13 27.12 -15.49 33.16
N GLY A 14 27.22 -16.71 32.59
CA GLY A 14 27.07 -17.96 33.34
C GLY A 14 26.60 -19.17 32.52
N LYS A 15 27.46 -19.71 31.65
CA LYS A 15 27.28 -21.04 31.01
C LYS A 15 27.25 -22.15 32.08
N LYS A 16 26.23 -23.02 32.08
CA LYS A 16 26.38 -24.47 32.36
C LYS A 16 25.45 -25.26 31.43
N LYS A 17 26.02 -26.30 30.79
CA LYS A 17 25.46 -27.14 29.73
C LYS A 17 25.69 -28.60 30.16
N ALA A 18 24.66 -29.46 30.08
CA ALA A 18 24.64 -30.88 29.67
C ALA A 18 23.30 -31.55 30.14
N PRO A 19 22.88 -32.73 29.61
CA PRO A 19 21.92 -32.80 28.50
C PRO A 19 20.70 -33.70 28.79
N ARG A 20 19.59 -33.53 28.06
CA ARG A 20 18.63 -34.62 27.90
C ARG A 20 18.07 -34.65 26.46
N ALA A 21 18.26 -35.82 25.86
CA ALA A 21 17.70 -36.43 24.64
C ALA A 21 16.39 -35.80 24.09
N SER A 22 16.08 -35.80 22.78
CA SER A 22 16.63 -36.53 21.63
C SER A 22 16.03 -35.99 20.31
N THR A 23 16.79 -36.20 19.22
CA THR A 23 16.37 -36.27 17.81
C THR A 23 15.89 -34.99 17.11
N SER A 24 16.88 -34.33 16.53
CA SER A 24 16.85 -33.30 15.51
C SER A 24 16.21 -33.74 14.19
N THR A 25 15.22 -32.98 13.74
CA THR A 25 14.83 -32.85 12.33
C THR A 25 16.03 -32.34 11.53
N GLN A 26 16.40 -33.08 10.49
CA GLN A 26 17.49 -32.79 9.55
C GLN A 26 17.36 -31.40 8.89
N PRO A 27 18.44 -30.62 8.71
CA PRO A 27 18.46 -29.49 7.80
C PRO A 27 19.16 -29.89 6.49
N SER A 28 18.39 -30.12 5.42
CA SER A 28 18.96 -30.19 4.06
C SER A 28 18.88 -28.81 3.41
N LEU A 29 20.04 -28.17 3.34
CA LEU A 29 20.34 -27.01 2.51
C LEU A 29 20.01 -27.27 1.04
N SER A 30 19.53 -26.22 0.37
CA SER A 30 19.66 -25.93 -1.07
C SER A 30 19.38 -27.06 -2.07
N SER A 31 18.22 -27.00 -2.72
CA SER A 31 18.09 -27.51 -4.10
C SER A 31 17.65 -26.37 -5.03
N SER A 32 18.59 -26.01 -5.89
CA SER A 32 18.40 -25.45 -7.23
C SER A 32 16.96 -25.55 -7.75
N GLN A 33 16.27 -24.41 -7.83
CA GLN A 33 14.98 -24.30 -8.52
C GLN A 33 15.19 -24.59 -10.00
N SER A 34 14.96 -25.85 -10.38
CA SER A 34 14.90 -26.26 -11.78
C SER A 34 13.69 -25.61 -12.47
N PRO A 35 13.81 -25.13 -13.72
CA PRO A 35 12.74 -24.41 -14.42
C PRO A 35 11.44 -25.20 -14.57
N ALA A 36 11.50 -26.54 -14.47
CA ALA A 36 10.34 -27.44 -14.52
C ALA A 36 9.33 -27.26 -13.37
N THR A 37 9.77 -26.84 -12.17
CA THR A 37 8.86 -26.66 -11.02
C THR A 37 8.06 -25.36 -11.10
N ARG A 38 8.59 -24.35 -11.81
CA ARG A 38 7.86 -23.10 -12.08
C ARG A 38 6.69 -23.32 -13.02
N GLU A 39 6.82 -24.26 -13.95
CA GLU A 39 5.81 -24.55 -14.98
C GLU A 39 4.59 -25.32 -14.40
N ARG A 40 4.82 -26.24 -13.47
CA ARG A 40 3.74 -26.96 -12.76
C ARG A 40 2.92 -26.06 -11.82
N SER A 41 3.51 -24.99 -11.28
CA SER A 41 2.81 -24.02 -10.40
C SER A 41 1.86 -23.07 -11.14
N ARG A 42 1.95 -22.99 -12.47
CA ARG A 42 1.10 -22.13 -13.32
C ARG A 42 -0.21 -22.81 -13.74
N ARG A 43 -0.27 -24.15 -13.72
CA ARG A 43 -1.50 -24.92 -13.90
C ARG A 43 -2.25 -25.00 -12.57
N GLY A 44 -3.19 -24.07 -12.35
CA GLY A 44 -4.28 -24.29 -11.39
C GLY A 44 -4.15 -23.64 -10.01
N ARG A 45 -3.38 -22.56 -9.85
CA ARG A 45 -3.59 -21.69 -8.68
C ARG A 45 -4.91 -20.92 -8.87
N LYS A 46 -5.97 -21.38 -8.22
CA LYS A 46 -7.27 -20.69 -8.15
C LYS A 46 -7.01 -19.24 -7.75
N LYS A 47 -7.49 -18.28 -8.55
CA LYS A 47 -7.36 -16.85 -8.24
C LYS A 47 -8.10 -16.59 -6.93
N MET A 48 -7.37 -16.37 -5.85
CA MET A 48 -7.97 -16.03 -4.56
C MET A 48 -8.60 -14.65 -4.65
N ARG A 49 -9.84 -14.54 -4.20
CA ARG A 49 -10.54 -13.25 -4.07
C ARG A 49 -9.96 -12.50 -2.88
N ASN A 50 -9.74 -11.20 -3.05
CA ASN A 50 -9.36 -10.32 -1.93
C ASN A 50 -10.48 -10.31 -0.88
N ARG A 51 -10.11 -10.21 0.40
CA ARG A 51 -11.07 -9.96 1.47
C ARG A 51 -11.68 -8.56 1.27
N GLN A 52 -12.92 -8.38 1.70
CA GLN A 52 -13.57 -7.06 1.72
C GLN A 52 -12.65 -6.05 2.43
N GLY A 53 -12.64 -4.80 1.97
CA GLY A 53 -11.76 -3.74 2.48
C GLY A 53 -10.30 -3.81 1.99
N THR A 54 -9.79 -4.97 1.55
CA THR A 54 -8.38 -5.09 1.11
C THR A 54 -8.09 -4.24 -0.14
N VAL A 55 -9.05 -4.17 -1.06
CA VAL A 55 -8.93 -3.36 -2.29
C VAL A 55 -9.07 -1.87 -1.95
N ALA A 56 -10.08 -1.50 -1.15
CA ALA A 56 -10.29 -0.12 -0.71
C ALA A 56 -9.06 0.46 0.02
N LEU A 57 -8.46 -0.29 0.96
CA LEU A 57 -7.25 0.18 1.66
C LEU A 57 -6.04 0.32 0.75
N ARG A 58 -6.00 -0.39 -0.37
CA ARG A 58 -4.95 -0.25 -1.38
C ARG A 58 -5.19 1.00 -2.23
N GLU A 59 -6.42 1.22 -2.65
CA GLU A 59 -6.84 2.41 -3.40
C GLU A 59 -6.63 3.68 -2.57
N ILE A 60 -7.05 3.72 -1.30
CA ILE A 60 -6.80 4.85 -0.40
C ILE A 60 -5.30 5.18 -0.33
N ARG A 61 -4.45 4.18 -0.11
CA ARG A 61 -2.99 4.38 -0.06
C ARG A 61 -2.39 4.82 -1.38
N HIS A 62 -3.00 4.49 -2.51
CA HIS A 62 -2.59 4.95 -3.83
C HIS A 62 -2.99 6.41 -4.04
N LEU A 63 -4.28 6.73 -3.84
CA LEU A 63 -4.85 8.06 -4.02
C LEU A 63 -4.27 9.11 -3.06
N GLN A 64 -3.79 8.70 -1.89
CA GLN A 64 -3.11 9.61 -0.95
C GLN A 64 -1.63 9.82 -1.29
N ARG A 65 -1.04 8.99 -2.15
CA ARG A 65 0.36 9.11 -2.58
C ARG A 65 0.49 9.97 -3.84
N SER A 66 -0.47 9.85 -4.75
CA SER A 66 -0.54 10.63 -5.99
C SER A 66 -1.55 11.75 -5.84
N CYS A 67 -1.29 12.90 -6.47
CA CYS A 67 -2.26 13.99 -6.59
C CYS A 67 -2.81 14.04 -8.01
N GLU A 68 -3.38 12.93 -8.49
CA GLU A 68 -4.00 12.87 -9.81
C GLU A 68 -5.48 13.26 -9.72
N LEU A 69 -5.96 13.98 -10.75
CA LEU A 69 -7.36 14.35 -10.87
C LEU A 69 -8.24 13.11 -11.01
N LEU A 70 -9.17 12.91 -10.06
CA LEU A 70 -10.06 11.75 -10.05
C LEU A 70 -11.26 11.90 -10.98
N ILE A 71 -11.65 13.14 -11.28
CA ILE A 71 -12.76 13.45 -12.17
C ILE A 71 -12.20 13.62 -13.59
N PRO A 72 -12.70 12.86 -14.60
CA PRO A 72 -12.25 13.03 -15.97
C PRO A 72 -12.53 14.44 -16.50
N ALA A 73 -11.60 15.00 -17.28
CA ALA A 73 -11.69 16.39 -17.74
C ALA A 73 -12.92 16.68 -18.61
N ALA A 74 -13.32 15.76 -19.51
CA ALA A 74 -14.44 15.98 -20.43
C ALA A 74 -15.80 16.22 -19.73
N PRO A 75 -16.28 15.38 -18.79
CA PRO A 75 -17.49 15.66 -18.03
C PRO A 75 -17.36 16.90 -17.13
N PHE A 76 -16.18 17.16 -16.56
CA PHE A 76 -15.95 18.36 -15.76
C PHE A 76 -16.10 19.64 -16.57
N ILE A 77 -15.48 19.71 -17.76
CA ILE A 77 -15.61 20.85 -18.69
C ILE A 77 -17.07 21.09 -19.10
N ARG A 78 -17.84 20.03 -19.37
CA ARG A 78 -19.27 20.15 -19.68
C ARG A 78 -20.05 20.75 -18.51
N CYS A 79 -19.75 20.33 -17.28
CA CYS A 79 -20.35 20.87 -16.07
C CYS A 79 -20.02 22.37 -15.90
N VAL A 80 -18.76 22.76 -16.05
CA VAL A 80 -18.32 24.16 -15.97
C VAL A 80 -19.09 25.02 -16.98
N LYS A 81 -19.19 24.57 -18.24
CA LYS A 81 -19.95 25.30 -19.27
C LYS A 81 -21.44 25.39 -18.97
N GLN A 82 -22.03 24.30 -18.47
CA GLN A 82 -23.44 24.29 -18.09
C GLN A 82 -23.73 25.33 -17.00
N ILE A 83 -22.91 25.35 -15.94
CA ILE A 83 -23.03 26.32 -14.84
C ILE A 83 -22.80 27.74 -15.37
N THR A 84 -21.75 27.96 -16.15
CA THR A 84 -21.43 29.29 -16.71
C THR A 84 -22.61 29.85 -17.49
N ASN A 85 -23.20 29.05 -18.39
CA ASN A 85 -24.34 29.46 -19.21
C ASN A 85 -25.60 29.79 -18.39
N GLN A 86 -25.72 29.28 -17.16
CA GLN A 86 -26.83 29.64 -16.26
C GLN A 86 -26.67 31.05 -15.66
N PHE A 87 -25.44 31.53 -15.49
CA PHE A 87 -25.16 32.82 -14.85
C PHE A 87 -24.81 33.93 -15.85
N SER A 88 -24.11 33.61 -16.93
CA SER A 88 -23.73 34.55 -17.98
C SER A 88 -23.61 33.83 -19.31
N SER A 89 -24.43 34.24 -20.29
CA SER A 89 -24.40 33.72 -21.66
C SER A 89 -23.29 34.33 -22.52
N GLU A 90 -22.62 35.39 -22.04
CA GLU A 90 -21.54 36.08 -22.77
C GLU A 90 -20.21 35.32 -22.69
N VAL A 91 -19.99 34.57 -21.60
CA VAL A 91 -18.75 33.83 -21.36
C VAL A 91 -18.78 32.47 -22.07
N SER A 92 -18.39 32.47 -23.35
CA SER A 92 -18.38 31.26 -24.19
C SER A 92 -17.05 30.50 -24.18
N ARG A 93 -15.92 31.18 -23.88
CA ARG A 93 -14.57 30.61 -23.95
C ARG A 93 -13.91 30.51 -22.58
N TRP A 94 -13.22 29.40 -22.38
CA TRP A 94 -12.43 29.11 -21.19
C TRP A 94 -11.01 28.78 -21.61
N THR A 95 -10.03 29.31 -20.88
CA THR A 95 -8.63 28.90 -21.04
C THR A 95 -8.45 27.52 -20.40
N PRO A 96 -7.54 26.68 -20.94
CA PRO A 96 -7.29 25.35 -20.37
C PRO A 96 -6.80 25.43 -18.92
N GLU A 97 -5.95 26.41 -18.60
CA GLU A 97 -5.44 26.65 -17.25
C GLU A 97 -6.55 27.02 -16.26
N ALA A 98 -7.53 27.83 -16.66
CA ALA A 98 -8.66 28.18 -15.80
C ALA A 98 -9.53 26.96 -15.49
N VAL A 99 -9.74 26.06 -16.46
CA VAL A 99 -10.50 24.82 -16.22
C VAL A 99 -9.76 23.93 -15.23
N VAL A 100 -8.44 23.79 -15.36
CA VAL A 100 -7.63 23.01 -14.41
C VAL A 100 -7.68 23.66 -13.02
N ALA A 101 -7.50 24.97 -12.92
CA ALA A 101 -7.57 25.71 -11.65
C ALA A 101 -8.93 25.64 -10.94
N LEU A 102 -10.02 25.40 -11.68
CA LEU A 102 -11.34 25.14 -11.08
C LEU A 102 -11.46 23.74 -10.48
N GLN A 103 -10.63 22.80 -10.90
CA GLN A 103 -10.68 21.40 -10.50
C GLN A 103 -9.65 21.05 -9.40
N GLU A 104 -8.46 21.64 -9.47
CA GLU A 104 -7.39 21.56 -8.45
C GLU A 104 -7.85 22.14 -7.11
#